data_AF-A0A542EFB0-F1
#
_entry.id   AF-A0A542EFB0-F1
#
_cell.length_a   1.000
_cell.length_b   1.000
_cell.length_c   1.000
_cell.angle_alpha   90.00
_cell.angle_beta   90.00
_cell.angle_gamma   90.00
#
_symmetry.space_group_name_H-M   'P 1'
#
loop_
_entity.id
_entity.type
_entity.pdbx_description
1 polymer ?
#
loop_
_entity_poly.entity_id
_entity_poly.type
_entity_poly.pdbx_seq_one_letter_code
_entity_poly.pdbx_strand_id
1 'polypeptide(L)'
;MRLPIGSTDVTPSGGTITLIGRRGEGWEPIVADPIPVAEAIELCRAEADVRDRTGTVLVVDDGTSERFPFGQEITWHYSRSIDTARVVADDADSLVAWIPSGAAGLAAVGIDDRRAREVPIEQRFTLPWKMAERSWTGHGVLRVAPVGMPWSVWYFWSGEGQFDGWYVNLELPHSRPVTGEDRTHSSDLVLDLWVDAGRDGTQDVWLKDADELDAAVAQGRYTPEQANAVRSIGEYAVRTMIEPLSAPMSQPWHVWLPPEELDRSLLLPDTEIVRRTRELTG
;
A
#
# COMPACT_ATOMS: atom_id res chain seq x y z
N MET A 1 -27.71 -5.90 -12.90
CA MET A 1 -26.92 -6.99 -13.52
C MET A 1 -25.48 -6.75 -13.11
N ARG A 2 -24.77 -7.75 -12.58
CA ARG A 2 -23.35 -7.59 -12.23
C ARG A 2 -22.51 -7.48 -13.49
N LEU A 3 -21.37 -6.79 -13.41
CA LEU A 3 -20.45 -6.64 -14.53
C LEU A 3 -19.82 -8.01 -14.89
N PRO A 4 -19.63 -8.33 -16.18
CA PRO A 4 -18.93 -9.55 -16.55
C PRO A 4 -17.46 -9.49 -16.12
N ILE A 5 -16.88 -10.65 -15.75
CA ILE A 5 -15.43 -10.77 -15.54
C ILE A 5 -14.70 -10.31 -16.82
N GLY A 6 -13.57 -9.60 -16.64
CA GLY A 6 -12.85 -8.90 -17.70
C GLY A 6 -13.33 -7.46 -17.96
N SER A 7 -14.38 -6.98 -17.26
CA SER A 7 -14.80 -5.58 -17.35
C SER A 7 -13.73 -4.64 -16.81
N THR A 8 -13.45 -3.57 -17.54
CA THR A 8 -12.46 -2.56 -17.16
C THR A 8 -13.11 -1.22 -16.85
N ASP A 9 -12.52 -0.45 -15.94
CA ASP A 9 -12.92 0.92 -15.62
C ASP A 9 -11.71 1.76 -15.12
N VAL A 10 -11.94 3.02 -14.78
CA VAL A 10 -10.97 3.92 -14.15
C VAL A 10 -11.51 4.41 -12.81
N THR A 11 -10.74 4.22 -11.74
CA THR A 11 -11.12 4.63 -10.38
C THR A 11 -11.18 6.15 -10.25
N PRO A 12 -11.84 6.70 -9.21
CA PRO A 12 -11.79 8.14 -8.91
C PRO A 12 -10.38 8.69 -8.69
N SER A 13 -9.44 7.84 -8.25
CA SER A 13 -8.01 8.19 -8.14
C SER A 13 -7.28 8.20 -9.50
N GLY A 14 -7.95 7.81 -10.59
CA GLY A 14 -7.42 7.82 -11.97
C GLY A 14 -6.65 6.56 -12.36
N GLY A 15 -6.85 5.45 -11.64
CA GLY A 15 -6.12 4.18 -11.86
C GLY A 15 -6.98 3.21 -12.64
N THR A 16 -6.39 2.41 -13.52
CA THR A 16 -7.18 1.40 -14.23
C THR A 16 -7.56 0.26 -13.30
N ILE A 17 -8.75 -0.29 -13.49
CA ILE A 17 -9.19 -1.51 -12.79
C ILE A 17 -9.77 -2.49 -13.78
N THR A 18 -9.57 -3.78 -13.53
CA THR A 18 -10.17 -4.89 -14.27
C THR A 18 -10.82 -5.85 -13.28
N LEU A 19 -12.09 -6.18 -13.47
CA LEU A 19 -12.77 -7.19 -12.68
C LEU A 19 -12.21 -8.56 -13.04
N ILE A 20 -11.39 -9.14 -12.15
CA ILE A 20 -10.77 -10.45 -12.40
C ILE A 20 -11.60 -11.60 -11.83
N GLY A 21 -12.47 -11.36 -10.85
CA GLY A 21 -13.30 -12.43 -10.33
C GLY A 21 -14.18 -12.05 -9.18
N ARG A 22 -14.73 -13.08 -8.54
CA ARG A 22 -15.62 -12.95 -7.39
C ARG A 22 -15.32 -14.01 -6.37
N ARG A 23 -15.35 -13.62 -5.10
CA ARG A 23 -15.33 -14.60 -4.01
C ARG A 23 -16.48 -15.59 -4.21
N GLY A 24 -16.20 -16.88 -4.04
CA GLY A 24 -17.17 -17.97 -4.23
C GLY A 24 -17.44 -18.41 -5.68
N GLU A 25 -17.02 -17.64 -6.69
CA GLU A 25 -17.22 -17.98 -8.11
C GLU A 25 -15.91 -18.22 -8.87
N GLY A 26 -14.79 -17.75 -8.33
CA GLY A 26 -13.44 -17.87 -8.93
C GLY A 26 -12.98 -16.58 -9.60
N TRP A 27 -11.76 -16.59 -10.13
CA TRP A 27 -11.14 -15.46 -10.83
C TRP A 27 -10.29 -15.93 -12.02
N GLU A 28 -10.08 -15.00 -12.94
CA GLU A 28 -9.04 -15.09 -13.96
C GLU A 28 -7.67 -14.95 -13.29
N PRO A 29 -6.74 -15.91 -13.50
CA PRO A 29 -5.40 -15.84 -12.93
C PRO A 29 -4.69 -14.55 -13.31
N ILE A 30 -4.05 -13.90 -12.34
CA ILE A 30 -3.25 -12.67 -12.57
C ILE A 30 -1.97 -13.01 -13.34
N VAL A 31 -1.47 -14.23 -13.16
CA VAL A 31 -0.33 -14.82 -13.87
C VAL A 31 -0.61 -16.28 -14.18
N ALA A 32 -0.17 -16.77 -15.34
CA ALA A 32 -0.39 -18.15 -15.77
C ALA A 32 0.39 -19.16 -14.91
N ASP A 33 1.67 -18.90 -14.69
CA ASP A 33 2.59 -19.77 -13.95
C ASP A 33 3.22 -18.97 -12.78
N PRO A 34 2.53 -18.88 -11.62
CA PRO A 34 3.05 -18.14 -10.47
C PRO A 34 4.29 -18.83 -9.90
N ILE A 35 5.30 -18.02 -9.57
CA ILE A 35 6.47 -18.49 -8.84
C ILE A 35 6.21 -18.46 -7.32
N PRO A 36 6.98 -19.20 -6.50
CA PRO A 36 6.87 -19.14 -5.04
C PRO A 36 7.01 -17.70 -4.52
N VAL A 37 6.15 -17.31 -3.56
CA VAL A 37 6.11 -15.93 -3.05
C VAL A 37 7.45 -15.45 -2.49
N ALA A 38 8.21 -16.33 -1.83
CA ALA A 38 9.54 -16.00 -1.31
C ALA A 38 10.54 -15.64 -2.44
N GLU A 39 10.47 -16.35 -3.56
CA GLU A 39 11.29 -16.04 -4.74
C GLU A 39 10.84 -14.72 -5.38
N ALA A 40 9.52 -14.49 -5.46
CA ALA A 40 8.98 -13.24 -5.98
C ALA A 40 9.42 -12.01 -5.16
N ILE A 41 9.39 -12.11 -3.83
CA ILE A 41 9.87 -11.06 -2.92
C ILE A 41 11.34 -10.73 -3.20
N GLU A 42 12.20 -11.74 -3.31
CA GLU A 42 13.63 -11.53 -3.54
C GLU A 42 13.93 -10.93 -4.91
N LEU A 43 13.17 -11.30 -5.95
CA LEU A 43 13.32 -10.68 -7.28
C LEU A 43 12.95 -9.19 -7.29
N CYS A 44 11.96 -8.79 -6.49
CA CYS A 44 11.49 -7.41 -6.40
C CYS A 44 12.34 -6.53 -5.47
N ARG A 45 13.17 -7.11 -4.59
CA ARG A 45 14.00 -6.40 -3.62
C ARG A 45 15.13 -5.61 -4.29
N ALA A 46 15.37 -4.39 -3.81
CA ALA A 46 16.45 -3.49 -4.20
C ALA A 46 17.30 -3.04 -2.99
N GLU A 47 18.42 -2.36 -3.23
CA GLU A 47 19.31 -1.86 -2.16
C GLU A 47 18.60 -0.89 -1.20
N ALA A 48 17.68 -0.07 -1.73
CA ALA A 48 16.87 0.87 -0.94
C ALA A 48 15.92 0.18 0.06
N ASP A 49 15.70 -1.13 -0.09
CA ASP A 49 14.90 -1.95 0.82
C ASP A 49 15.73 -2.54 1.98
N VAL A 50 17.05 -2.32 1.95
CA VAL A 50 17.99 -2.72 3.00
C VAL A 50 18.49 -1.50 3.77
N ARG A 51 18.56 -0.34 3.11
CA ARG A 51 18.95 0.93 3.73
C ARG A 51 18.05 2.06 3.28
N ASP A 52 17.57 2.84 4.24
CA ASP A 52 16.83 4.05 3.90
C ASP A 52 17.76 5.16 3.35
N ARG A 53 17.17 6.30 2.99
CA ARG A 53 17.90 7.44 2.41
C ARG A 53 18.93 8.08 3.34
N THR A 54 18.86 7.80 4.63
CA THR A 54 19.84 8.25 5.64
C THR A 54 20.97 7.25 5.84
N GLY A 55 20.90 6.07 5.19
CA GLY A 55 21.84 4.97 5.34
C GLY A 55 21.52 4.02 6.49
N THR A 56 20.41 4.26 7.21
CA THR A 56 19.95 3.44 8.31
C THR A 56 19.54 2.06 7.80
N VAL A 57 20.03 1.00 8.45
CA VAL A 57 19.72 -0.37 8.06
C VAL A 57 18.28 -0.69 8.43
N LEU A 58 17.56 -1.27 7.47
CA LEU A 58 16.22 -1.78 7.62
C LEU A 58 16.26 -3.30 7.72
N VAL A 59 15.48 -3.86 8.65
CA VAL A 59 15.32 -5.31 8.82
C VAL A 59 13.85 -5.64 8.64
N VAL A 60 13.56 -6.67 7.84
CA VAL A 60 12.21 -7.17 7.65
C VAL A 60 11.65 -7.57 9.00
N ASP A 61 10.44 -7.12 9.30
CA ASP A 61 9.75 -7.53 10.49
C ASP A 61 9.36 -9.00 10.38
N ASP A 62 9.92 -9.82 11.27
CA ASP A 62 9.71 -11.27 11.36
C ASP A 62 8.86 -11.65 12.59
N GLY A 63 8.25 -10.66 13.25
CA GLY A 63 7.48 -10.87 14.47
C GLY A 63 8.30 -10.70 15.76
N THR A 64 9.63 -10.53 15.66
CA THR A 64 10.51 -10.40 16.84
C THR A 64 10.97 -8.98 17.15
N SER A 65 10.75 -8.03 16.23
CA SER A 65 11.04 -6.60 16.43
C SER A 65 10.36 -6.01 17.66
N GLU A 66 10.94 -4.93 18.21
CA GLU A 66 10.27 -4.11 19.22
C GLU A 66 8.96 -3.55 18.67
N ARG A 67 7.91 -3.63 19.49
CA ARG A 67 6.54 -3.29 19.12
C ARG A 67 6.19 -1.88 19.57
N PHE A 68 5.54 -1.14 18.68
CA PHE A 68 5.03 0.17 19.03
C PHE A 68 3.81 0.05 19.95
N PRO A 69 3.75 0.81 21.05
CA PRO A 69 2.57 0.88 21.90
C PRO A 69 1.36 1.49 21.19
N PHE A 70 0.17 1.14 21.66
CA PHE A 70 -1.09 1.75 21.23
C PHE A 70 -1.03 3.28 21.32
N GLY A 71 -1.54 3.95 20.29
CA GLY A 71 -1.62 5.41 20.20
C GLY A 71 -0.31 6.09 19.81
N GLN A 72 0.80 5.36 19.70
CA GLN A 72 2.07 5.93 19.27
C GLN A 72 1.96 6.49 17.86
N GLU A 73 2.47 7.72 17.68
CA GLU A 73 2.60 8.33 16.37
C GLU A 73 3.86 7.76 15.67
N ILE A 74 3.67 7.23 14.47
CA ILE A 74 4.73 6.67 13.64
C ILE A 74 4.67 7.28 12.24
N THR A 75 5.72 7.04 11.46
CA THR A 75 5.70 7.32 10.02
C THR A 75 5.76 6.05 9.19
N TRP A 76 4.94 5.99 8.14
CA TRP A 76 4.85 4.89 7.18
C TRP A 76 5.50 5.30 5.87
N HIS A 77 6.64 4.70 5.55
CA HIS A 77 7.51 5.13 4.47
C HIS A 77 7.39 4.23 3.26
N TYR A 78 7.19 4.87 2.11
CA TYR A 78 7.47 4.32 0.79
C TYR A 78 8.51 5.18 0.10
N SER A 79 9.07 4.69 -1.01
CA SER A 79 10.02 5.48 -1.81
C SER A 79 9.42 6.83 -2.30
N ARG A 80 8.10 6.90 -2.52
CA ARG A 80 7.40 8.07 -3.06
C ARG A 80 6.43 8.73 -2.08
N SER A 81 6.32 8.29 -0.83
CA SER A 81 5.46 8.93 0.15
C SER A 81 5.87 8.61 1.58
N ILE A 82 5.49 9.49 2.50
CA ILE A 82 5.59 9.27 3.94
C ILE A 82 4.26 9.68 4.54
N ASP A 83 3.59 8.76 5.22
CA ASP A 83 2.33 9.02 5.89
C ASP A 83 2.53 9.03 7.40
N THR A 84 1.93 9.99 8.09
CA THR A 84 1.84 9.95 9.55
C THR A 84 0.67 9.10 9.96
N ALA A 85 0.88 8.22 10.93
CA ALA A 85 -0.14 7.30 11.42
C ALA A 85 -0.08 7.14 12.93
N ARG A 86 -1.17 6.70 13.54
CA ARG A 86 -1.19 6.22 14.92
C ARG A 86 -1.33 4.71 14.97
N VAL A 87 -0.57 4.09 15.86
CA VAL A 87 -0.62 2.65 16.07
C VAL A 87 -1.92 2.27 16.77
N VAL A 88 -2.65 1.33 16.19
CA VAL A 88 -3.86 0.71 16.77
C VAL A 88 -3.51 -0.62 17.41
N ALA A 89 -2.61 -1.39 16.79
CA ALA A 89 -2.02 -2.60 17.35
C ALA A 89 -0.67 -2.85 16.67
N ASP A 90 0.28 -3.40 17.41
CA ASP A 90 1.54 -3.89 16.85
C ASP A 90 1.94 -5.14 17.65
N ASP A 91 1.76 -6.30 17.03
CA ASP A 91 2.03 -7.60 17.64
C ASP A 91 2.85 -8.50 16.70
N ALA A 92 2.99 -9.78 17.06
CA ALA A 92 3.75 -10.73 16.26
C ALA A 92 3.07 -11.08 14.92
N ASP A 93 1.79 -10.77 14.74
CA ASP A 93 1.02 -11.11 13.55
C ASP A 93 0.92 -9.93 12.59
N SER A 94 0.76 -8.69 13.10
CA SER A 94 0.63 -7.51 12.23
C SER A 94 0.91 -6.18 12.92
N LEU A 95 1.25 -5.19 12.09
CA LEU A 95 1.14 -3.77 12.42
C LEU A 95 -0.19 -3.22 11.89
N VAL A 96 -1.01 -2.68 12.77
CA VAL A 96 -2.27 -1.99 12.47
C VAL A 96 -2.11 -0.51 12.80
N ALA A 97 -2.33 0.35 11.81
CA ALA A 97 -2.17 1.79 11.95
C ALA A 97 -3.36 2.57 11.36
N TRP A 98 -3.75 3.65 12.02
CA TRP A 98 -4.78 4.59 11.60
C TRP A 98 -4.16 5.87 11.08
N ILE A 99 -4.53 6.30 9.88
CA ILE A 99 -4.18 7.59 9.30
C ILE A 99 -5.44 8.45 9.30
N PRO A 100 -5.55 9.45 10.20
CA PRO A 100 -6.74 10.27 10.31
C PRO A 100 -6.93 11.20 9.10
N SER A 101 -8.17 11.66 8.90
CA SER A 101 -8.46 12.66 7.87
C SER A 101 -7.62 13.93 8.08
N GLY A 102 -7.04 14.45 7.00
CA GLY A 102 -6.20 15.65 7.06
C GLY A 102 -4.82 15.44 7.70
N ALA A 103 -4.43 14.21 8.06
CA ALA A 103 -3.09 13.91 8.55
C ALA A 103 -2.02 14.42 7.57
N ALA A 104 -0.99 15.09 8.09
CA ALA A 104 0.11 15.59 7.28
C ALA A 104 1.01 14.43 6.81
N GLY A 105 1.53 14.54 5.59
CA GLY A 105 2.42 13.56 5.00
C GLY A 105 3.31 14.20 3.95
N LEU A 106 4.20 13.40 3.38
CA LEU A 106 4.95 13.75 2.17
C LEU A 106 4.49 12.86 1.03
N ALA A 107 4.42 13.42 -0.18
CA ALA A 107 4.27 12.63 -1.40
C ALA A 107 5.14 13.22 -2.51
N ALA A 108 5.59 12.33 -3.38
CA ALA A 108 6.33 12.67 -4.56
C ALA A 108 5.44 13.43 -5.55
N VAL A 109 5.91 14.61 -5.96
CA VAL A 109 5.43 15.35 -7.13
C VAL A 109 6.54 15.41 -8.16
N GLY A 110 6.19 15.56 -9.43
CA GLY A 110 7.16 15.79 -10.49
C GLY A 110 8.00 17.00 -10.15
N ILE A 111 9.21 17.09 -10.72
CA ILE A 111 10.02 18.31 -10.58
C ILE A 111 9.29 19.56 -11.12
N ASP A 112 8.30 19.34 -11.99
CA ASP A 112 7.35 20.31 -12.56
C ASP A 112 6.03 20.43 -11.75
N ASP A 113 6.02 19.95 -10.50
CA ASP A 113 4.92 20.03 -9.53
C ASP A 113 3.65 19.24 -9.88
N ARG A 114 3.64 18.49 -10.98
CA ARG A 114 2.54 17.59 -11.32
C ARG A 114 2.47 16.41 -10.37
N ARG A 115 1.25 16.04 -9.95
CA ARG A 115 0.99 14.79 -9.22
C ARG A 115 1.20 13.59 -10.14
N ALA A 116 1.47 12.42 -9.56
CA ALA A 116 1.74 11.19 -10.32
C ALA A 116 0.71 10.91 -11.43
N ARG A 117 -0.58 11.11 -11.14
CA ARG A 117 -1.69 10.85 -12.06
C ARG A 117 -1.91 11.94 -13.12
N GLU A 118 -1.29 13.10 -12.97
CA GLU A 118 -1.28 14.17 -13.99
C GLU A 118 -0.11 14.00 -14.98
N VAL A 119 0.86 13.15 -14.64
CA VAL A 119 1.96 12.78 -15.53
C VAL A 119 1.48 11.67 -16.46
N PRO A 120 1.62 11.84 -17.79
CA PRO A 120 1.33 10.79 -18.77
C PRO A 120 2.03 9.48 -18.40
N ILE A 121 1.34 8.36 -18.57
CA ILE A 121 1.80 7.06 -18.10
C ILE A 121 3.16 6.69 -18.72
N GLU A 122 3.42 7.12 -19.95
CA GLU A 122 4.65 6.88 -20.73
C GLU A 122 5.89 7.57 -20.14
N GLN A 123 5.71 8.47 -19.17
CA GLN A 123 6.79 9.25 -18.54
C GLN A 123 6.82 9.08 -17.01
N ARG A 124 5.79 8.47 -16.42
CA ARG A 124 5.56 8.45 -14.95
C ARG A 124 6.67 7.74 -14.15
N PHE A 125 7.43 6.84 -14.77
CA PHE A 125 8.51 6.10 -14.12
C PHE A 125 9.90 6.63 -14.46
N THR A 126 10.01 7.56 -15.41
CA THR A 126 11.29 8.20 -15.80
C THR A 126 11.39 9.67 -15.38
N LEU A 127 10.26 10.34 -15.14
CA LEU A 127 10.24 11.72 -14.65
C LEU A 127 10.98 11.82 -13.30
N PRO A 128 11.84 12.82 -13.09
CA PRO A 128 12.41 13.10 -11.77
C PRO A 128 11.33 13.59 -10.79
N TRP A 129 11.38 13.08 -9.55
CA TRP A 129 10.44 13.41 -8.49
C TRP A 129 11.12 14.18 -7.35
N LYS A 130 10.36 15.07 -6.71
CA LYS A 130 10.72 15.70 -5.42
C LYS A 130 9.61 15.43 -4.42
N MET A 131 9.95 15.35 -3.13
CA MET A 131 8.94 15.25 -2.07
C MET A 131 8.33 16.62 -1.82
N ALA A 132 7.01 16.67 -1.70
CA ALA A 132 6.24 17.84 -1.27
C ALA A 132 5.32 17.47 -0.11
N GLU A 133 4.99 18.45 0.74
CA GLU A 133 3.98 18.24 1.77
C GLU A 133 2.61 17.98 1.16
N ARG A 134 1.88 17.06 1.79
CA ARG A 134 0.49 16.74 1.48
C ARG A 134 -0.32 16.58 2.75
N SER A 135 -1.63 16.64 2.61
CA SER A 135 -2.55 16.15 3.64
C SER A 135 -3.32 14.94 3.10
N TRP A 136 -3.64 14.01 3.99
CA TRP A 136 -4.54 12.91 3.67
C TRP A 136 -5.93 13.46 3.31
N THR A 137 -6.44 13.08 2.13
CA THR A 137 -7.73 13.52 1.62
C THR A 137 -8.77 12.41 1.75
N GLY A 138 -10.00 12.77 2.09
CA GLY A 138 -11.09 11.81 2.29
C GLY A 138 -11.20 11.37 3.75
N HIS A 139 -11.91 10.27 3.97
CA HIS A 139 -12.00 9.63 5.29
C HIS A 139 -10.62 9.09 5.69
N GLY A 140 -10.36 9.02 7.00
CA GLY A 140 -9.15 8.32 7.44
C GLY A 140 -9.12 6.87 6.97
N VAL A 141 -7.94 6.26 7.00
CA VAL A 141 -7.71 4.90 6.53
C VAL A 141 -7.05 4.06 7.61
N LEU A 142 -7.55 2.85 7.80
CA LEU A 142 -6.89 1.84 8.63
C LEU A 142 -6.04 0.96 7.71
N ARG A 143 -4.75 0.83 8.01
CA ARG A 143 -3.83 -0.07 7.32
C ARG A 143 -3.45 -1.22 8.23
N VAL A 144 -3.45 -2.43 7.69
CA VAL A 144 -2.94 -3.63 8.35
C VAL A 144 -1.82 -4.20 7.51
N ALA A 145 -0.60 -4.22 8.02
CA ALA A 145 0.55 -4.89 7.41
C ALA A 145 0.84 -6.18 8.19
N PRO A 146 0.44 -7.37 7.66
CA PRO A 146 0.80 -8.64 8.28
C PRO A 146 2.32 -8.86 8.22
N VAL A 147 2.87 -9.43 9.29
CA VAL A 147 4.30 -9.72 9.42
C VAL A 147 4.76 -10.64 8.28
N GLY A 148 5.86 -10.26 7.62
CA GLY A 148 6.48 -11.04 6.54
C GLY A 148 5.68 -11.13 5.23
N MET A 149 4.51 -10.51 5.12
CA MET A 149 3.68 -10.60 3.92
C MET A 149 3.96 -9.46 2.93
N PRO A 150 4.00 -9.74 1.61
CA PRO A 150 4.23 -8.74 0.58
C PRO A 150 2.96 -7.97 0.19
N TRP A 151 2.22 -7.51 1.19
CA TRP A 151 1.09 -6.60 1.02
C TRP A 151 0.72 -5.95 2.36
N SER A 152 0.03 -4.82 2.28
CA SER A 152 -0.82 -4.33 3.36
C SER A 152 -2.27 -4.22 2.88
N VAL A 153 -3.21 -4.37 3.82
CA VAL A 153 -4.65 -4.28 3.56
C VAL A 153 -5.18 -3.00 4.18
N TRP A 154 -5.72 -2.12 3.34
CA TRP A 154 -6.26 -0.84 3.75
C TRP A 154 -7.79 -0.88 3.70
N TYR A 155 -8.41 -0.39 4.75
CA TYR A 155 -9.87 -0.37 4.91
C TYR A 155 -10.38 1.01 4.56
N PHE A 156 -11.31 1.07 3.62
CA PHE A 156 -11.92 2.32 3.16
C PHE A 156 -13.40 2.36 3.52
N TRP A 157 -13.85 3.56 3.92
CA TRP A 157 -15.25 3.88 4.18
C TRP A 157 -15.67 5.10 3.35
N SER A 158 -16.94 5.14 2.98
CA SER A 158 -17.55 6.28 2.30
C SER A 158 -18.00 7.38 3.27
N GLY A 159 -18.48 8.49 2.70
CA GLY A 159 -19.06 9.68 3.33
C GLY A 159 -19.95 9.42 4.55
N GLU A 160 -20.68 8.32 4.53
CA GLU A 160 -21.70 7.97 5.51
C GLU A 160 -21.20 6.99 6.59
N GLY A 161 -19.90 6.68 6.60
CA GLY A 161 -19.29 5.70 7.51
C GLY A 161 -19.57 4.24 7.12
N GLN A 162 -20.14 4.02 5.93
CA GLN A 162 -20.35 2.69 5.37
C GLN A 162 -19.02 2.14 4.83
N PHE A 163 -18.72 0.89 5.16
CA PHE A 163 -17.53 0.21 4.64
C PHE A 163 -17.66 0.01 3.12
N ASP A 164 -16.65 0.46 2.37
CA ASP A 164 -16.64 0.44 0.90
C ASP A 164 -15.87 -0.76 0.35
N GLY A 165 -14.81 -1.17 1.04
CA GLY A 165 -14.01 -2.32 0.64
C GLY A 165 -12.58 -2.30 1.18
N TRP A 166 -11.84 -3.31 0.75
CA TRP A 166 -10.43 -3.51 1.03
C TRP A 166 -9.60 -3.13 -0.18
N TYR A 167 -8.56 -2.32 0.05
CA TYR A 167 -7.49 -2.10 -0.89
C TYR A 167 -6.29 -2.93 -0.44
N VAL A 168 -5.85 -3.88 -1.26
CA VAL A 168 -4.65 -4.66 -1.00
C VAL A 168 -3.51 -4.00 -1.78
N ASN A 169 -2.67 -3.25 -1.06
CA ASN A 169 -1.48 -2.62 -1.62
C ASN A 169 -0.40 -3.70 -1.75
N LEU A 170 -0.02 -4.10 -2.98
CA LEU A 170 1.07 -5.06 -3.12
C LEU A 170 2.39 -4.34 -2.95
N GLU A 171 3.19 -4.84 -2.02
CA GLU A 171 4.40 -4.15 -1.57
C GLU A 171 5.40 -5.15 -1.00
N LEU A 172 6.64 -4.75 -0.76
CA LEU A 172 7.57 -5.65 -0.07
C LEU A 172 7.20 -5.80 1.42
N PRO A 173 7.58 -6.94 2.06
CA PRO A 173 7.37 -7.10 3.49
C PRO A 173 7.92 -5.92 4.30
N HIS A 174 7.10 -5.46 5.23
CA HIS A 174 7.41 -4.32 6.06
C HIS A 174 8.74 -4.50 6.81
N SER A 175 9.56 -3.46 6.78
CA SER A 175 10.87 -3.42 7.44
C SER A 175 10.96 -2.26 8.43
N ARG A 176 11.70 -2.47 9.52
CA ARG A 176 11.89 -1.51 10.61
C ARG A 176 13.37 -1.11 10.72
N PRO A 177 13.68 0.14 11.13
CA PRO A 177 15.05 0.53 11.43
C PRO A 177 15.65 -0.32 12.55
N VAL A 178 16.89 -0.79 12.37
CA VAL A 178 17.63 -1.50 13.44
C VAL A 178 17.90 -0.62 14.67
N THR A 179 17.83 0.68 14.49
CA THR A 179 18.03 1.72 15.49
C THR A 179 16.77 2.03 16.30
N GLY A 180 15.62 1.44 15.94
CA GLY A 180 14.39 1.51 16.71
C GLY A 180 13.59 2.81 16.57
N GLU A 181 13.83 3.63 15.54
CA GLU A 181 13.01 4.81 15.33
C GLU A 181 11.56 4.46 14.96
N ASP A 182 10.65 5.38 15.29
CA ASP A 182 9.20 5.29 15.16
C ASP A 182 8.71 5.35 13.69
N ARG A 183 9.20 4.42 12.87
CA ARG A 183 8.87 4.32 11.46
C ARG A 183 8.90 2.90 10.93
N THR A 184 8.03 2.63 9.97
CA THR A 184 8.04 1.41 9.16
C THR A 184 8.28 1.76 7.70
N HIS A 185 8.91 0.86 6.95
CA HIS A 185 9.22 1.04 5.53
C HIS A 185 8.71 -0.14 4.73
N SER A 186 8.25 0.16 3.52
CA SER A 186 7.99 -0.82 2.48
C SER A 186 8.25 -0.22 1.09
N SER A 187 8.25 -1.07 0.07
CA SER A 187 8.35 -0.67 -1.33
C SER A 187 7.11 -1.09 -2.07
N ASP A 188 6.37 -0.09 -2.54
CA ASP A 188 5.23 -0.23 -3.43
C ASP A 188 5.61 -0.97 -4.73
N LEU A 189 4.80 -1.97 -5.09
CA LEU A 189 5.01 -2.81 -6.27
C LEU A 189 4.11 -2.43 -7.45
N VAL A 190 3.48 -1.25 -7.42
CA VAL A 190 2.64 -0.65 -8.48
C VAL A 190 1.29 -1.33 -8.71
N LEU A 191 1.24 -2.67 -8.67
CA LEU A 191 0.03 -3.45 -8.90
C LEU A 191 -0.75 -3.60 -7.59
N ASP A 192 -2.07 -3.45 -7.63
CA ASP A 192 -2.92 -3.54 -6.43
C ASP A 192 -4.16 -4.39 -6.67
N LEU A 193 -4.86 -4.73 -5.59
CA LEU A 193 -6.19 -5.34 -5.67
C LEU A 193 -7.21 -4.49 -4.92
N TRP A 194 -8.40 -4.37 -5.48
CA TRP A 194 -9.57 -3.84 -4.78
C TRP A 194 -10.60 -4.93 -4.60
N VAL A 195 -11.06 -5.13 -3.37
CA VAL A 195 -12.13 -6.06 -3.02
C VAL A 195 -13.27 -5.24 -2.46
N ASP A 196 -14.42 -5.24 -3.13
CA ASP A 196 -15.56 -4.44 -2.68
C ASP A 196 -16.17 -4.98 -1.38
N ALA A 197 -16.91 -4.13 -0.67
CA ALA A 197 -17.74 -4.52 0.46
C ALA A 197 -19.07 -5.20 0.05
N GLY A 198 -19.08 -5.89 -1.10
CA GLY A 198 -20.24 -6.62 -1.61
C GLY A 198 -20.77 -7.65 -0.60
N ARG A 199 -21.90 -8.29 -0.94
CA ARG A 199 -22.51 -9.31 -0.04
C ARG A 199 -21.49 -10.40 0.31
N ASP A 200 -21.49 -10.80 1.56
CA ASP A 200 -20.62 -11.85 2.08
C ASP A 200 -20.53 -13.08 1.17
N GLY A 201 -19.30 -13.43 0.80
CA GLY A 201 -19.01 -14.56 -0.06
C GLY A 201 -19.22 -14.29 -1.55
N THR A 202 -19.48 -13.04 -1.95
CA THR A 202 -19.71 -12.66 -3.35
C THR A 202 -19.00 -11.36 -3.74
N GLN A 203 -18.01 -10.92 -2.95
CA GLN A 203 -17.27 -9.69 -3.23
C GLN A 203 -16.60 -9.74 -4.60
N ASP A 204 -16.69 -8.64 -5.35
CA ASP A 204 -15.96 -8.51 -6.61
C ASP A 204 -14.49 -8.20 -6.32
N VAL A 205 -13.59 -8.87 -7.04
CA VAL A 205 -12.13 -8.73 -6.92
C VAL A 205 -11.61 -8.07 -8.19
N TRP A 206 -11.00 -6.90 -8.03
CA TRP A 206 -10.54 -6.04 -9.10
C TRP A 206 -9.01 -5.95 -9.08
N LEU A 207 -8.37 -6.24 -10.20
CA LEU A 207 -6.95 -5.97 -10.41
C LEU A 207 -6.78 -4.51 -10.80
N LYS A 208 -5.90 -3.79 -10.11
CA LYS A 208 -5.73 -2.35 -10.26
C LYS A 208 -4.31 -2.01 -10.72
N ASP A 209 -4.22 -1.01 -11.61
CA ASP A 209 -2.97 -0.41 -12.12
C ASP A 209 -2.04 -1.40 -12.85
N ALA A 210 -2.61 -2.43 -13.49
CA ALA A 210 -1.86 -3.37 -14.32
C ALA A 210 -1.15 -2.69 -15.51
N ASP A 211 -1.75 -1.63 -16.06
CA ASP A 211 -1.16 -0.79 -17.10
C ASP A 211 0.04 0.03 -16.59
N GLU A 212 0.01 0.46 -15.31
CA GLU A 212 1.13 1.13 -14.68
C GLU A 212 2.31 0.17 -14.47
N LEU A 213 2.05 -1.09 -14.12
CA LEU A 213 3.10 -2.10 -14.04
C LEU A 213 3.74 -2.36 -15.41
N ASP A 214 2.93 -2.46 -16.47
CA ASP A 214 3.44 -2.60 -17.85
C ASP A 214 4.26 -1.38 -18.28
N ALA A 215 3.80 -0.18 -17.93
CA ALA A 215 4.53 1.06 -18.18
C ALA A 215 5.85 1.13 -17.39
N ALA A 216 5.88 0.62 -16.16
CA ALA A 216 7.10 0.53 -15.35
C ALA A 216 8.13 -0.41 -15.99
N VAL A 217 7.70 -1.50 -16.63
CA VAL A 217 8.60 -2.38 -17.42
C VAL A 217 9.09 -1.66 -18.66
N ALA A 218 8.19 -1.07 -19.46
CA ALA A 218 8.54 -0.36 -20.68
C ALA A 218 9.54 0.79 -20.43
N GLN A 219 9.48 1.39 -19.25
CA GLN A 219 10.35 2.49 -18.81
C GLN A 219 11.60 2.03 -18.03
N GLY A 220 11.82 0.72 -17.90
CA GLY A 220 13.02 0.15 -17.27
C GLY A 220 13.07 0.25 -15.75
N ARG A 221 11.96 0.57 -15.08
CA ARG A 221 11.87 0.53 -13.61
C ARG A 221 11.82 -0.89 -13.07
N TYR A 222 11.24 -1.80 -13.84
CA TYR A 222 11.21 -3.25 -13.59
C TYR A 222 11.64 -4.03 -14.83
N THR A 223 12.21 -5.20 -14.62
CA THR A 223 12.39 -6.21 -15.66
C THR A 223 11.08 -6.98 -15.89
N PRO A 224 10.90 -7.65 -17.05
CA PRO A 224 9.76 -8.55 -17.26
C PRO A 224 9.64 -9.62 -16.16
N GLU A 225 10.77 -10.15 -15.69
CA GLU A 225 10.84 -11.15 -14.63
C GLU A 225 10.32 -10.58 -13.30
N GLN A 226 10.70 -9.35 -12.95
CA GLN A 226 10.18 -8.66 -11.77
C GLN A 226 8.69 -8.38 -11.89
N ALA A 227 8.19 -7.97 -13.05
CA ALA A 227 6.76 -7.75 -13.24
C ALA A 227 5.95 -9.05 -13.18
N ASN A 228 6.53 -10.19 -13.57
CA ASN A 228 5.93 -11.51 -13.36
C ASN A 228 5.93 -11.90 -11.87
N ALA A 229 6.99 -11.56 -11.13
CA ALA A 229 7.05 -11.74 -9.68
C ALA A 229 5.98 -10.92 -8.96
N VAL A 230 5.77 -9.64 -9.32
CA VAL A 230 4.69 -8.80 -8.77
C VAL A 230 3.32 -9.44 -9.03
N ARG A 231 3.06 -9.92 -10.25
CA ARG A 231 1.79 -10.63 -10.56
C ARG A 231 1.63 -11.92 -9.77
N SER A 232 2.73 -12.64 -9.50
CA SER A 232 2.73 -13.84 -8.66
C SER A 232 2.41 -13.52 -7.19
N ILE A 233 2.88 -12.38 -6.68
CA ILE A 233 2.49 -11.86 -5.35
C ILE A 233 0.98 -11.57 -5.31
N GLY A 234 0.43 -10.93 -6.35
CA GLY A 234 -1.01 -10.71 -6.48
C GLY A 234 -1.81 -12.01 -6.46
N GLU A 235 -1.42 -12.99 -7.28
CA GLU A 235 -2.08 -14.31 -7.33
C GLU A 235 -2.02 -15.03 -5.97
N TYR A 236 -0.88 -14.91 -5.28
CA TYR A 236 -0.71 -15.47 -3.95
C TYR A 236 -1.62 -14.79 -2.91
N ALA A 237 -1.75 -13.45 -2.95
CA ALA A 237 -2.70 -12.72 -2.09
C ALA A 237 -4.14 -13.17 -2.35
N VAL A 238 -4.54 -13.36 -3.62
CA VAL A 238 -5.88 -13.85 -3.93
C VAL A 238 -6.13 -15.24 -3.33
N ARG A 239 -5.22 -16.19 -3.58
CA ARG A 239 -5.37 -17.59 -3.15
C ARG A 239 -5.31 -17.78 -1.64
N THR A 240 -4.45 -17.03 -0.95
CA THR A 240 -4.17 -17.28 0.47
C THR A 240 -4.94 -16.38 1.42
N MET A 241 -5.38 -15.21 0.94
CA MET A 241 -6.07 -14.21 1.75
C MET A 241 -7.49 -13.92 1.25
N ILE A 242 -7.65 -13.53 -0.02
CA ILE A 242 -8.94 -13.02 -0.50
C ILE A 242 -9.97 -14.14 -0.64
N GLU A 243 -9.64 -15.23 -1.32
CA GLU A 243 -10.56 -16.36 -1.52
C GLU A 243 -11.05 -16.95 -0.19
N PRO A 244 -10.16 -17.42 0.71
CA PRO A 244 -10.58 -17.98 1.98
C PRO A 244 -11.11 -16.92 2.96
N LEU A 245 -10.95 -15.62 2.68
CA LEU A 245 -11.12 -14.53 3.63
C LEU A 245 -10.29 -14.76 4.90
N SER A 246 -8.99 -14.95 4.72
CA SER A 246 -8.04 -15.06 5.83
C SER A 246 -7.79 -13.69 6.47
N ALA A 247 -7.11 -13.71 7.62
CA ALA A 247 -6.61 -12.48 8.23
C ALA A 247 -5.70 -11.72 7.22
N PRO A 248 -5.73 -10.39 7.23
CA PRO A 248 -6.50 -9.54 8.15
C PRO A 248 -7.96 -9.33 7.74
N MET A 249 -8.39 -9.72 6.54
CA MET A 249 -9.74 -9.41 6.02
C MET A 249 -10.89 -10.06 6.81
N SER A 250 -10.68 -11.23 7.43
CA SER A 250 -11.70 -11.84 8.32
C SER A 250 -11.81 -11.18 9.68
N GLN A 251 -10.86 -10.33 10.07
CA GLN A 251 -10.94 -9.64 11.35
C GLN A 251 -11.96 -8.49 11.28
N PRO A 252 -12.57 -8.10 12.40
CA PRO A 252 -13.66 -7.11 12.43
C PRO A 252 -13.18 -5.66 12.24
N TRP A 253 -12.08 -5.44 11.52
CA TRP A 253 -11.57 -4.09 11.22
C TRP A 253 -12.52 -3.25 10.38
N HIS A 254 -13.37 -3.88 9.56
CA HIS A 254 -14.37 -3.19 8.74
C HIS A 254 -15.48 -2.49 9.57
N VAL A 255 -15.69 -2.90 10.82
CA VAL A 255 -16.59 -2.25 11.80
C VAL A 255 -15.84 -1.45 12.87
N TRP A 256 -14.51 -1.42 12.82
CA TRP A 256 -13.72 -0.61 13.75
C TRP A 256 -13.87 0.87 13.42
N LEU A 257 -13.94 1.69 14.47
CA LEU A 257 -13.97 3.14 14.38
C LEU A 257 -12.87 3.72 15.28
N PRO A 258 -12.16 4.78 14.85
CA PRO A 258 -11.14 5.39 15.68
C PRO A 258 -11.80 6.05 16.91
N PRO A 259 -11.29 5.82 18.13
CA PRO A 259 -11.63 6.69 19.25
C PRO A 259 -11.11 8.11 18.97
N GLU A 260 -11.72 9.11 19.61
CA GLU A 260 -11.43 10.54 19.35
C GLU A 260 -9.93 10.87 19.42
N GLU A 261 -9.21 10.26 20.37
CA GLU A 261 -7.77 10.45 20.53
C GLU A 261 -6.96 9.99 19.31
N LEU A 262 -7.39 8.89 18.67
CA LEU A 262 -6.73 8.37 17.49
C LEU A 262 -7.10 9.15 16.23
N ASP A 263 -8.26 9.82 16.20
CA ASP A 263 -8.76 10.49 14.99
C ASP A 263 -8.28 11.95 14.81
N ARG A 264 -7.48 12.47 15.73
CA ARG A 264 -6.94 13.84 15.62
C ARG A 264 -5.96 13.95 14.46
N SER A 265 -6.04 15.00 13.63
CA SER A 265 -5.05 15.18 12.56
C SER A 265 -3.61 15.20 13.12
N LEU A 266 -2.71 14.53 12.38
CA LEU A 266 -1.29 14.37 12.71
C LEU A 266 -0.44 15.41 11.99
N LEU A 267 0.65 15.82 12.63
CA LEU A 267 1.66 16.71 12.03
C LEU A 267 2.87 15.91 11.56
N LEU A 268 3.58 16.43 10.56
CA LEU A 268 4.87 15.86 10.16
C LEU A 268 5.90 16.03 11.30
N PRO A 269 6.64 14.97 11.67
CA PRO A 269 7.71 15.08 12.65
C PRO A 269 8.87 15.91 12.08
N ASP A 270 9.62 16.56 12.96
CA ASP A 270 10.79 17.36 12.59
C ASP A 270 12.01 16.48 12.26
N THR A 271 11.93 15.80 11.12
CA THR A 271 12.97 14.91 10.58
C THR A 271 13.77 15.62 9.49
N GLU A 272 14.98 15.12 9.20
CA GLU A 272 15.83 15.68 8.14
C GLU A 272 15.10 15.76 6.79
N ILE A 273 14.35 14.72 6.41
CA ILE A 273 13.61 14.71 5.14
C ILE A 273 12.51 15.78 5.11
N VAL A 274 11.82 16.01 6.23
CA VAL A 274 10.78 17.04 6.34
C VAL A 274 11.40 18.44 6.26
N ARG A 275 12.50 18.70 6.98
CA ARG A 275 13.23 19.98 6.89
C ARG A 275 13.70 20.25 5.47
N ARG A 276 14.33 19.26 4.83
CA ARG A 276 14.82 19.38 3.45
C ARG A 276 13.69 19.61 2.45
N THR A 277 12.54 18.95 2.63
CA THR A 277 11.37 19.22 1.79
C THR A 277 10.91 20.67 1.94
N ARG A 278 10.81 21.19 3.17
CA ARG A 278 10.40 22.58 3.43
C ARG A 278 11.36 23.59 2.82
N GLU A 279 12.67 23.37 2.94
CA GLU A 279 13.71 24.22 2.35
C GLU A 279 13.66 24.28 0.82
N LEU A 280 13.24 23.19 0.15
CA LEU A 280 13.11 23.14 -1.31
C LEU A 280 11.81 23.78 -1.83
N THR A 281 10.85 24.04 -0.95
CA THR A 281 9.53 24.60 -1.29
C THR A 281 9.32 26.04 -0.82
N GLY A 282 10.18 26.55 0.07
CA GLY A 282 10.17 27.92 0.57
C GLY A 282 11.09 28.84 -0.21
#